data_AF-A0A3D2C8H9-F1
#
_entry.id   AF-A0A3D2C8H9-F1
#
_cell.length_a   1.000
_cell.length_b   1.000
_cell.length_c   1.000
_cell.angle_alpha   90.00
_cell.angle_beta   90.00
_cell.angle_gamma   90.00
#
_symmetry.space_group_name_H-M   'P 1'
#
loop_
_entity.id
_entity.type
_entity.pdbx_description
1 polymer ?
#
loop_
_entity_poly.entity_id
_entity_poly.type
_entity_poly.pdbx_seq_one_letter_code
_entity_poly.pdbx_strand_id
1 'polypeptide(L)'
;MNPLLGTVFIQNGGEGYASYHFDAEDEIYISYEAADFQLDSGRSFPDQKYFVDISFDLDDRAFLGTIDWSEPEGSTVGGAERWEYLMVFDEDYQVIESGSVLLIDSRGGTLDEIYFGSDLEYERAR
;
A
#
# COMPACT_ATOMS: atom_id res chain seq x y z
N MET A 1 2.95 10.78 -19.46
CA MET A 1 2.65 11.42 -18.16
C MET A 1 1.99 10.33 -17.33
N ASN A 2 2.49 10.06 -16.13
CA ASN A 2 1.91 9.05 -15.25
C ASN A 2 0.65 9.64 -14.58
N PRO A 3 -0.56 9.09 -14.83
CA PRO A 3 -1.82 9.64 -14.33
C PRO A 3 -2.01 9.46 -12.81
N LEU A 4 -1.18 8.63 -12.17
CA LEU A 4 -1.18 8.46 -10.72
C LEU A 4 -0.51 9.61 -9.99
N LEU A 5 0.39 10.36 -10.63
CA LEU A 5 1.12 11.42 -9.91
C LEU A 5 0.20 12.57 -9.49
N GLY A 6 0.31 12.97 -8.23
CA GLY A 6 -0.54 13.95 -7.55
C GLY A 6 -1.84 13.38 -6.98
N THR A 7 -2.05 12.06 -7.04
CA THR A 7 -3.31 11.43 -6.62
C THR A 7 -3.25 10.84 -5.21
N VAL A 8 -4.42 10.72 -4.58
CA VAL A 8 -4.58 9.96 -3.33
C VAL A 8 -5.76 9.00 -3.45
N PHE A 9 -5.53 7.76 -3.03
CA PHE A 9 -6.56 6.73 -2.93
C PHE A 9 -6.85 6.45 -1.45
N ILE A 10 -8.13 6.42 -1.11
CA ILE A 10 -8.61 6.22 0.26
C ILE A 10 -9.54 5.01 0.32
N GLN A 11 -9.57 4.36 1.48
CA GLN A 11 -10.61 3.40 1.85
C GLN A 11 -11.60 4.03 2.84
N ASN A 12 -12.52 3.23 3.38
CA ASN A 12 -13.62 3.65 4.26
C ASN A 12 -13.24 4.55 5.46
N GLY A 13 -11.97 4.55 5.90
CA GLY A 13 -11.49 5.43 6.99
C GLY A 13 -11.05 6.83 6.56
N GLY A 14 -10.98 7.12 5.25
CA GLY A 14 -10.54 8.40 4.71
C GLY A 14 -9.02 8.56 4.56
N GLU A 15 -8.59 9.77 4.22
CA GLU A 15 -7.17 10.13 4.12
C GLU A 15 -6.49 9.96 5.48
N GLY A 16 -5.31 9.32 5.49
CA GLY A 16 -4.58 8.94 6.70
C GLY A 16 -5.03 7.62 7.34
N TYR A 17 -6.03 6.92 6.80
CA TYR A 17 -6.44 5.60 7.27
C TYR A 17 -6.01 4.51 6.28
N ALA A 18 -4.70 4.29 6.18
CA ALA A 18 -4.08 3.48 5.13
C ALA A 18 -4.39 4.03 3.72
N SER A 19 -4.32 5.34 3.53
CA SER A 19 -4.46 5.98 2.22
C SER A 19 -3.16 5.88 1.43
N TYR A 20 -3.25 5.66 0.12
CA TYR A 20 -2.09 5.64 -0.79
C TYR A 20 -1.89 7.01 -1.42
N HIS A 21 -0.67 7.52 -1.37
CA HIS A 21 -0.29 8.82 -1.88
C HIS A 21 0.76 8.63 -2.97
N PHE A 22 0.50 9.19 -4.15
CA PHE A 22 1.40 9.17 -5.30
C PHE A 22 1.88 10.60 -5.59
N ASP A 23 2.54 11.25 -4.63
CA ASP A 23 2.82 12.70 -4.71
C ASP A 23 3.86 13.02 -5.81
N ALA A 24 4.90 12.18 -5.96
CA ALA A 24 5.90 12.26 -7.03
C ALA A 24 6.46 10.88 -7.41
N GLU A 25 7.28 10.79 -8.47
CA GLU A 25 7.85 9.51 -8.93
C GLU A 25 8.71 8.81 -7.85
N ASP A 26 9.32 9.58 -6.95
CA ASP A 26 10.13 9.12 -5.82
C ASP A 26 9.47 9.37 -4.44
N GLU A 27 8.21 9.82 -4.43
CA GLU A 27 7.45 10.15 -3.22
C GLU A 27 6.09 9.44 -3.24
N ILE A 28 6.14 8.13 -2.99
CA ILE A 28 4.97 7.26 -2.95
C ILE A 28 4.94 6.57 -1.59
N TYR A 29 3.83 6.70 -0.87
CA TYR A 29 3.71 6.18 0.49
C TYR A 29 2.28 5.79 0.83
N ILE A 30 2.15 4.98 1.89
CA ILE A 30 0.90 4.76 2.60
C ILE A 30 0.89 5.57 3.89
N SER A 31 -0.21 6.29 4.15
CA SER A 31 -0.40 7.11 5.34
C SER A 31 -1.33 6.43 6.35
N TYR A 32 -0.92 6.46 7.61
CA TYR A 32 -1.62 5.96 8.78
C TYR A 32 -1.85 7.05 9.85
N GLU A 33 -1.63 8.34 9.51
CA GLU A 33 -1.76 9.49 10.44
C GLU A 33 -3.10 9.56 11.18
N ALA A 34 -4.17 9.01 10.58
CA ALA A 34 -5.51 8.98 11.16
C ALA A 34 -5.92 7.58 11.67
N ALA A 35 -5.02 6.59 11.62
CA ALA A 35 -5.26 5.23 12.07
C ALA A 35 -4.62 4.95 13.44
N ASP A 36 -5.33 4.22 14.30
CA ASP A 36 -4.80 3.72 15.58
C ASP A 36 -4.39 2.24 15.45
N PHE A 37 -3.58 1.95 14.43
CA PHE A 37 -3.07 0.60 14.17
C PHE A 37 -1.79 0.32 14.94
N GLN A 38 -1.57 -0.95 15.27
CA GLN A 38 -0.43 -1.40 16.07
C GLN A 38 0.34 -2.50 15.35
N LEU A 39 1.67 -2.39 15.38
CA LEU A 39 2.60 -3.45 15.02
C LEU A 39 2.39 -4.64 15.97
N ASP A 40 2.90 -5.81 15.61
CA ASP A 40 2.81 -7.01 16.47
C ASP A 40 3.52 -6.82 17.83
N SER A 41 4.46 -5.87 17.89
CA SER A 41 5.12 -5.46 19.14
C SER A 41 4.22 -4.64 20.10
N GLY A 42 3.03 -4.25 19.66
CA GLY A 42 2.10 -3.36 20.38
C GLY A 42 2.42 -1.87 20.26
N ARG A 43 3.46 -1.50 19.51
CA ARG A 43 3.74 -0.09 19.18
C ARG A 43 2.80 0.38 18.08
N SER A 44 2.44 1.66 18.10
CA SER A 44 1.68 2.30 17.02
C SER A 44 2.43 2.18 15.68
N PHE A 45 1.67 2.12 14.60
CA PHE A 45 2.23 2.32 13.26
C PHE A 45 2.94 3.68 13.18
N PRO A 46 3.99 3.80 12.35
CA PRO A 46 4.47 5.11 11.96
C PRO A 46 3.39 5.83 11.14
N ASP A 47 3.40 7.16 11.20
CA ASP A 47 2.47 8.01 10.45
C ASP A 47 2.49 7.71 8.94
N GLN A 48 3.66 7.35 8.38
CA GLN A 48 3.82 7.05 6.96
C GLN A 48 4.83 5.91 6.74
N LYS A 49 4.60 5.11 5.70
CA LYS A 49 5.58 4.15 5.15
C LYS A 49 5.73 4.37 3.65
N TYR A 50 6.95 4.54 3.20
CA TYR A 50 7.26 4.73 1.78
C TYR A 50 7.33 3.39 1.05
N PHE A 51 6.84 3.38 -0.19
CA PHE A 51 7.05 2.26 -1.08
C PHE A 51 8.49 2.23 -1.60
N VAL A 52 9.08 1.04 -1.62
CA VAL A 52 10.36 0.75 -2.25
C VAL A 52 10.16 -0.24 -3.39
N ASP A 53 11.20 -0.45 -4.21
CA ASP A 53 11.18 -1.36 -5.37
C ASP A 53 9.97 -1.11 -6.30
N ILE A 54 9.66 0.17 -6.52
CA ILE A 54 8.47 0.60 -7.25
C ILE A 54 8.60 0.42 -8.76
N SER A 55 7.48 0.11 -9.41
CA SER A 55 7.37 0.07 -10.87
C SER A 55 5.99 0.51 -11.33
N PHE A 56 5.93 1.19 -12.47
CA PHE A 56 4.69 1.58 -13.12
C PHE A 56 4.59 0.90 -14.48
N ASP A 57 3.55 0.09 -14.66
CA ASP A 57 3.14 -0.43 -15.95
C ASP A 57 1.91 0.36 -16.41
N LEU A 58 2.14 1.37 -17.26
CA LEU A 58 1.05 2.24 -17.73
C LEU A 58 0.19 1.58 -18.80
N ASP A 59 0.67 0.52 -19.45
CA ASP A 59 -0.11 -0.21 -20.45
C ASP A 59 -1.15 -1.09 -19.73
N ASP A 60 -0.75 -1.73 -18.64
CA ASP A 60 -1.64 -2.54 -17.79
C ASP A 60 -2.31 -1.75 -16.65
N ARG A 61 -2.05 -0.43 -16.55
CA ARG A 61 -2.53 0.45 -15.46
C ARG A 61 -2.19 -0.12 -14.08
N ALA A 62 -0.98 -0.62 -13.93
CA ALA A 62 -0.52 -1.28 -12.72
C ALA A 62 0.59 -0.50 -12.03
N PHE A 63 0.51 -0.45 -10.70
CA PHE A 63 1.61 -0.08 -9.82
C PHE A 63 2.07 -1.30 -9.04
N LEU A 64 3.39 -1.49 -9.00
CA LEU A 64 4.03 -2.44 -8.10
C LEU A 64 4.86 -1.69 -7.08
N GLY A 65 4.85 -2.15 -5.84
CA GLY A 65 5.65 -1.54 -4.79
C GLY A 65 5.69 -2.38 -3.53
N THR A 66 6.63 -2.06 -2.66
CA THR A 66 6.91 -2.81 -1.45
C THR A 66 6.86 -1.92 -0.22
N ILE A 67 6.18 -2.35 0.84
CA ILE A 67 6.32 -1.76 2.18
C ILE A 67 7.17 -2.67 3.04
N ASP A 68 8.30 -2.15 3.50
CA ASP A 68 9.17 -2.83 4.46
C ASP A 68 8.73 -2.50 5.90
N TRP A 69 8.24 -3.52 6.61
CA TRP A 69 7.85 -3.46 8.01
C TRP A 69 8.98 -3.85 8.95
N SER A 70 10.06 -4.45 8.46
CA SER A 70 11.16 -4.94 9.30
C SER A 70 11.84 -3.84 10.11
N GLU A 71 11.66 -2.57 9.72
CA GLU A 71 12.16 -1.39 10.44
C GLU A 71 11.10 -0.71 11.36
N PRO A 72 11.44 -0.40 12.63
CA PRO A 72 12.72 -0.70 13.30
C PRO A 72 12.92 -2.20 13.51
N GLU A 73 14.17 -2.69 13.37
CA GLU A 73 14.56 -4.12 13.31
C GLU A 73 13.64 -5.06 14.13
N GLY A 74 13.08 -6.05 13.43
CA GLY A 74 12.19 -7.06 14.00
C GLY A 74 10.73 -6.61 14.16
N SER A 75 10.35 -5.50 13.53
CA SER A 75 8.96 -5.08 13.43
C SER A 75 8.22 -5.90 12.38
N THR A 76 6.97 -6.27 12.69
CA THR A 76 6.09 -7.04 11.82
C THR A 76 4.65 -6.59 11.97
N VAL A 77 3.85 -6.89 10.94
CA VAL A 77 2.40 -6.76 10.98
C VAL A 77 1.78 -8.09 10.57
N GLY A 78 1.06 -8.73 11.49
CA GLY A 78 0.47 -10.06 11.23
C GLY A 78 1.54 -11.14 10.97
N GLY A 79 2.74 -10.96 11.52
CA GLY A 79 3.91 -11.82 11.30
C GLY A 79 4.70 -11.53 10.01
N ALA A 80 4.22 -10.62 9.15
CA ALA A 80 4.92 -10.24 7.93
C ALA A 80 5.95 -9.14 8.18
N GLU A 81 7.14 -9.30 7.59
CA GLU A 81 8.19 -8.26 7.57
C GLU A 81 8.07 -7.35 6.34
N ARG A 82 7.33 -7.79 5.30
CA ARG A 82 7.18 -7.05 4.06
C ARG A 82 5.81 -7.27 3.45
N TRP A 83 5.24 -6.22 2.89
CA TRP A 83 4.06 -6.31 2.04
C TRP A 83 4.44 -5.96 0.60
N GLU A 84 4.10 -6.85 -0.33
CA GLU A 84 4.31 -6.62 -1.77
C GLU A 84 2.97 -6.35 -2.44
N TYR A 85 2.89 -5.22 -3.12
CA TYR A 85 1.67 -4.71 -3.71
C TYR A 85 1.70 -4.86 -5.23
N LEU A 86 0.59 -5.33 -5.77
CA LEU A 86 0.15 -5.12 -7.14
C LEU A 86 -1.18 -4.37 -7.08
N MET A 87 -1.21 -3.12 -7.54
CA MET A 87 -2.42 -2.33 -7.63
C MET A 87 -2.76 -2.13 -9.10
N VAL A 88 -3.92 -2.57 -9.54
CA VAL A 88 -4.41 -2.35 -10.92
C VAL A 88 -5.57 -1.37 -10.85
N PHE A 89 -5.44 -0.27 -11.60
CA PHE A 89 -6.40 0.82 -11.62
C PHE A 89 -7.38 0.66 -12.79
N ASP A 90 -8.60 1.17 -12.60
CA ASP A 90 -9.58 1.27 -13.68
C ASP A 90 -9.11 2.23 -14.79
N GLU A 91 -9.82 2.24 -15.92
CA GLU A 91 -9.43 3.00 -17.11
C GLU A 91 -9.24 4.51 -16.84
N ASP A 92 -9.99 5.06 -15.88
CA ASP A 92 -9.98 6.48 -15.51
C ASP A 92 -9.16 6.80 -14.26
N TYR A 93 -8.47 5.80 -13.67
CA TYR A 93 -7.69 5.94 -12.44
C TYR A 93 -8.50 6.57 -11.28
N GLN A 94 -9.75 6.15 -11.14
CA GLN A 94 -10.67 6.54 -10.07
C GLN A 94 -10.76 5.49 -8.97
N VAL A 95 -10.48 4.22 -9.26
CA VAL A 95 -10.50 3.13 -8.26
C VAL A 95 -9.35 2.17 -8.48
N ILE A 96 -8.97 1.46 -7.41
CA ILE A 96 -8.12 0.26 -7.53
C ILE A 96 -9.05 -0.92 -7.78
N GLU A 97 -9.17 -1.34 -9.04
CA GLU A 97 -10.17 -2.33 -9.48
C GLU A 97 -9.77 -3.78 -9.20
N SER A 98 -8.47 -4.06 -9.16
CA SER A 98 -7.95 -5.40 -8.87
C SER A 98 -6.47 -5.38 -8.45
N GLY A 99 -5.90 -6.56 -8.23
CA GLY A 99 -4.53 -6.75 -7.76
C GLY A 99 -4.50 -7.39 -6.38
N SER A 100 -3.33 -7.40 -5.74
CA SER A 100 -3.16 -8.04 -4.44
C SER A 100 -2.10 -7.39 -3.56
N VAL A 101 -2.16 -7.75 -2.28
CA VAL A 101 -1.15 -7.47 -1.25
C VAL A 101 -0.67 -8.81 -0.70
N LEU A 102 0.59 -9.15 -0.97
CA LEU A 102 1.22 -10.35 -0.42
C LEU A 102 1.89 -10.02 0.90
N LEU A 103 1.54 -10.75 1.96
CA LEU A 103 2.17 -10.66 3.27
C LEU A 103 3.35 -11.65 3.31
N ILE A 104 4.58 -11.15 3.32
CA ILE A 104 5.80 -11.97 3.23
C ILE A 104 6.51 -12.02 4.58
N ASP A 105 6.83 -13.23 5.04
CA ASP A 105 7.61 -13.46 6.26
C ASP A 105 9.12 -13.25 6.05
N SER A 106 9.88 -13.30 7.15
CA SER A 106 11.35 -13.14 7.15
C SER A 106 12.12 -14.18 6.35
N ARG A 107 11.47 -15.26 5.91
CA ARG A 107 12.05 -16.33 5.10
C ARG A 107 11.64 -16.23 3.63
N GLY A 108 10.86 -15.21 3.27
CA GLY A 108 10.31 -15.03 1.93
C GLY A 108 9.06 -15.88 1.65
N GLY A 109 8.44 -16.46 2.68
CA GLY A 109 7.20 -17.22 2.56
C GLY A 109 5.98 -16.30 2.59
N THR A 110 5.00 -16.56 1.73
CA THR A 110 3.70 -15.88 1.75
C THR A 110 2.87 -16.40 2.92
N LEU A 111 2.53 -15.51 3.84
CA LEU A 111 1.64 -15.77 4.97
C LEU A 111 0.18 -15.62 4.58
N ASP A 112 -0.12 -14.61 3.77
CA ASP A 112 -1.47 -14.29 3.31
C ASP A 112 -1.43 -13.51 1.99
N GLU A 113 -2.57 -13.47 1.31
CA GLU A 113 -2.80 -12.67 0.11
C GLU A 113 -4.18 -12.00 0.21
N ILE A 114 -4.18 -10.67 0.13
CA ILE A 114 -5.39 -9.84 0.22
C ILE A 114 -5.65 -9.23 -1.16
N TYR A 115 -6.89 -9.24 -1.65
CA TYR A 115 -7.19 -8.79 -3.01
C TYR A 115 -7.94 -7.44 -3.05
N PHE A 116 -7.50 -6.55 -3.94
CA PHE A 116 -8.25 -5.33 -4.26
C PHE A 116 -9.51 -5.67 -5.08
N GLY A 117 -10.59 -4.92 -4.85
CA GLY A 117 -11.89 -5.14 -5.49
C GLY A 117 -12.72 -6.27 -4.88
N SER A 118 -12.19 -7.00 -3.89
CA SER A 118 -12.94 -7.98 -3.11
C SER A 118 -12.76 -7.82 -1.59
N ASP A 119 -11.51 -7.74 -1.12
CA ASP A 119 -11.20 -7.59 0.32
C ASP A 119 -10.89 -6.14 0.68
N LEU A 120 -10.28 -5.40 -0.26
CA LEU A 120 -9.96 -3.99 -0.12
C LEU A 120 -10.63 -3.17 -1.23
N GLU A 121 -11.33 -2.11 -0.83
CA GLU A 121 -11.97 -1.15 -1.75
C GLU A 121 -11.32 0.21 -1.56
N TYR A 122 -10.83 0.79 -2.66
CA TYR A 122 -10.15 2.09 -2.68
C TYR A 122 -10.67 2.95 -3.82
N GLU A 123 -10.94 4.22 -3.52
CA GLU A 123 -11.35 5.24 -4.48
C GLU A 123 -10.45 6.47 -4.41
N ARG A 124 -10.37 7.19 -5.52
CA ARG A 124 -9.57 8.41 -5.65
C ARG A 124 -10.25 9.58 -4.96
N ALA A 125 -9.52 10.25 -4.07
CA ALA A 125 -9.96 11.42 -3.34
C ALA A 125 -9.49 12.76 -3.95
N ARG A 126 -8.33 12.76 -4.61
CA ARG A 126 -7.75 13.91 -5.34
C ARG A 126 -6.93 13.45 -6.54
#